data_AF-M5BS92-F1
#
_entry.id   AF-M5BS92-F1
#
_cell.length_a   1.000
_cell.length_b   1.000
_cell.length_c   1.000
_cell.angle_alpha   90.00
_cell.angle_beta   90.00
_cell.angle_gamma   90.00
#
_symmetry.space_group_name_H-M   'P 1'
#
loop_
_entity.id
_entity.type
_entity.pdbx_description
1 polymer ?
#
loop_
_entity_poly.entity_id
_entity_poly.type
_entity_poly.pdbx_seq_one_letter_code
_entity_poly.pdbx_strand_id
1 'polypeptide(L)'
;MTIDTTQKITIVTQFITADNTTTGALREIRRLYIQNGKLIQNVKSSISELSSYDSISEEYCSVQKTVFKDPNTFAAKGGFGALDKALDSGLVLVMSISGDSSIAQTQWLDGIYPPDRSSTEAGVSRGLCQLPSGPAPSLPVEPSPSASVTFSNLRFGDIGSTYSV
;
A
#
# COMPACT_ATOMS: atom_id res chain seq x y z
N MET A 1 7.05 5.68 15.88
CA MET A 1 6.94 5.41 14.43
C MET A 1 8.32 5.10 13.91
N THR A 2 8.54 3.97 13.21
CA THR A 2 9.89 3.51 12.82
C THR A 2 10.42 4.21 11.57
N ILE A 3 9.53 4.75 10.73
CA ILE A 3 9.84 5.45 9.48
C ILE A 3 9.39 6.90 9.63
N ASP A 4 10.31 7.83 9.40
CA ASP A 4 10.07 9.27 9.44
C ASP A 4 9.78 9.82 8.04
N THR A 5 8.52 10.20 7.77
CA THR A 5 8.10 10.73 6.47
C THR A 5 8.52 12.18 6.22
N THR A 6 9.17 12.84 7.18
CA THR A 6 9.77 14.18 6.99
C THR A 6 11.15 14.12 6.33
N GLN A 7 11.71 12.92 6.20
CA GLN A 7 13.03 12.67 5.61
C GLN A 7 12.93 11.74 4.41
N LYS A 8 14.00 11.67 3.61
CA LYS A 8 14.08 10.73 2.49
C LYS A 8 13.95 9.29 2.99
N ILE A 9 13.14 8.50 2.29
CA ILE A 9 12.94 7.07 2.55
C ILE A 9 13.31 6.30 1.27
N THR A 10 14.06 5.22 1.41
CA THR A 10 14.19 4.21 0.35
C THR A 10 13.14 3.14 0.59
N ILE A 11 12.32 2.86 -0.43
CA ILE A 11 11.27 1.84 -0.39
C ILE A 11 11.69 0.70 -1.31
N VAL A 12 11.76 -0.52 -0.79
CA VAL A 12 12.07 -1.72 -1.56
C VAL A 12 10.83 -2.60 -1.60
N THR A 13 10.42 -3.02 -2.80
CA THR A 13 9.32 -3.96 -3.00
C THR A 13 9.84 -5.18 -3.74
N GLN A 14 9.54 -6.38 -3.24
CA GLN A 14 10.00 -7.65 -3.80
C GLN A 14 8.78 -8.46 -4.23
N PHE A 15 8.85 -9.02 -5.43
CA PHE A 15 7.83 -9.93 -5.98
C PHE A 15 8.41 -11.34 -5.98
N ILE A 16 7.98 -12.15 -5.01
CA ILE A 16 8.57 -13.45 -4.71
C ILE A 16 7.67 -14.54 -5.25
N THR A 17 8.23 -15.39 -6.11
CA THR A 17 7.55 -16.55 -6.69
C THR A 17 7.64 -17.78 -5.78
N ALA A 18 6.76 -18.74 -5.97
CA ALA A 18 6.65 -19.93 -5.12
C ALA A 18 7.92 -20.79 -5.11
N ASP A 19 8.65 -20.82 -6.24
CA ASP A 19 9.86 -21.61 -6.48
C ASP A 19 11.14 -20.77 -6.59
N ASN A 20 11.06 -19.45 -6.35
CA ASN A 20 12.14 -18.48 -6.50
C ASN A 20 12.73 -18.40 -7.93
N THR A 21 11.96 -18.74 -8.96
CA THR A 21 12.33 -18.54 -10.37
C THR A 21 11.56 -17.37 -10.97
N THR A 22 11.99 -16.88 -12.14
CA THR A 22 11.28 -15.82 -12.88
C THR A 22 10.03 -16.32 -13.61
N THR A 23 9.75 -17.64 -13.58
CA THR A 23 8.61 -18.26 -14.24
C THR A 23 7.62 -18.91 -13.27
N GLY A 24 7.96 -18.98 -11.99
CA GLY A 24 7.08 -19.51 -10.95
C GLY A 24 5.93 -18.55 -10.67
N ALA A 25 4.83 -19.09 -10.14
CA ALA A 25 3.69 -18.27 -9.74
C ALA A 25 4.08 -17.29 -8.62
N LEU A 26 3.68 -16.02 -8.71
CA LEU A 26 3.83 -15.06 -7.62
C LEU A 26 3.13 -15.61 -6.37
N ARG A 27 3.81 -15.49 -5.24
CA ARG A 27 3.32 -15.98 -3.95
C ARG A 27 3.28 -14.88 -2.89
N GLU A 28 4.23 -13.95 -2.94
CA GLU A 28 4.40 -12.94 -1.90
C GLU A 28 4.89 -11.61 -2.48
N ILE A 29 4.28 -10.51 -2.04
CA ILE A 29 4.80 -9.17 -2.26
C ILE A 29 5.31 -8.64 -0.93
N ARG A 30 6.63 -8.50 -0.80
CA ARG A 30 7.29 -8.07 0.43
C ARG A 30 7.76 -6.63 0.34
N ARG A 31 7.71 -5.94 1.48
CA ARG A 31 8.13 -4.54 1.62
C ARG A 31 9.27 -4.42 2.61
N LEU A 32 10.28 -3.63 2.26
CA LEU A 32 11.34 -3.19 3.17
C LEU A 32 11.52 -1.68 3.03
N TYR A 33 12.10 -1.06 4.04
CA TYR A 33 12.46 0.35 4.04
C TYR A 33 13.92 0.51 4.45
N ILE A 34 14.57 1.53 3.90
CA ILE A 34 15.89 1.97 4.38
C ILE A 34 15.82 3.47 4.66
N GLN A 35 16.18 3.85 5.88
CA GLN A 35 16.25 5.24 6.31
C GLN A 35 17.44 5.40 7.25
N ASN A 36 18.22 6.46 7.07
CA ASN A 36 19.42 6.74 7.87
C ASN A 36 20.39 5.56 7.95
N GLY A 37 20.59 4.87 6.81
CA GLY A 37 21.48 3.71 6.71
C GLY A 37 21.00 2.48 7.49
N LYS A 38 19.73 2.43 7.91
CA LYS A 38 19.18 1.28 8.65
C LYS A 38 18.12 0.56 7.83
N LEU A 39 18.25 -0.76 7.74
CA LEU A 39 17.22 -1.63 7.18
C LEU A 39 16.06 -1.78 8.17
N ILE A 40 14.84 -1.54 7.70
CA ILE A 40 13.61 -1.57 8.47
C ILE A 40 12.66 -2.55 7.76
N GLN A 41 12.26 -3.60 8.48
CA GLN A 41 11.25 -4.55 7.99
C GLN A 41 9.86 -3.90 7.97
N ASN A 42 8.96 -4.41 7.14
CA ASN A 42 7.57 -3.97 7.19
C ASN A 42 6.94 -4.32 8.56
N VAL A 43 5.94 -3.54 8.95
CA VAL A 43 5.23 -3.77 10.21
C VAL A 43 4.27 -4.95 10.07
N LYS A 44 4.13 -5.73 11.14
CA LYS A 44 3.02 -6.67 11.28
C LYS A 44 1.73 -5.91 11.59
N SER A 45 0.60 -6.45 11.16
CA SER A 45 -0.70 -5.85 11.49
C SER A 45 -0.94 -5.85 13.01
N SER A 46 -1.55 -4.78 13.52
CA SER A 46 -2.03 -4.71 14.90
C SER A 46 -3.42 -5.33 15.09
N ILE A 47 -4.05 -5.77 13.99
CA ILE A 47 -5.35 -6.44 14.01
C ILE A 47 -5.10 -7.93 14.27
N SER A 48 -5.74 -8.49 15.30
CA SER A 48 -5.44 -9.82 15.85
C SER A 48 -5.35 -10.90 14.78
N GLU A 49 -6.36 -10.97 13.92
CA GLU A 49 -6.49 -11.96 12.83
C GLU A 49 -5.43 -11.80 11.74
N LEU A 50 -4.76 -10.65 11.67
CA LEU A 50 -3.75 -10.32 10.67
C LEU A 50 -2.33 -10.21 11.28
N SER A 51 -2.18 -10.45 12.58
CA SER A 51 -0.94 -10.18 13.32
C SER A 51 0.26 -11.05 12.91
N SER A 52 0.02 -12.15 12.20
CA SER A 52 1.05 -13.01 11.64
C SER A 52 1.66 -12.50 10.34
N TYR A 53 1.02 -11.53 9.66
CA TYR A 53 1.44 -11.07 8.33
C TYR A 53 2.17 -9.73 8.38
N ASP A 54 3.29 -9.65 7.65
CA ASP A 54 4.04 -8.42 7.34
C ASP A 54 4.27 -8.26 5.82
N SER A 55 3.67 -9.11 4.99
CA SER A 55 3.71 -9.07 3.54
C SER A 55 2.34 -9.42 2.94
N ILE A 56 2.19 -9.21 1.63
CA ILE A 56 0.95 -9.49 0.92
C ILE A 56 1.07 -10.88 0.28
N SER A 57 0.12 -11.75 0.61
CA SER A 57 -0.12 -13.06 -0.02
C SER A 57 -1.61 -13.22 -0.32
N GLU A 58 -2.00 -14.23 -1.09
CA GLU A 58 -3.42 -14.52 -1.31
C GLU A 58 -4.17 -14.82 -0.01
N GLU A 59 -3.52 -15.53 0.92
CA GLU A 59 -4.07 -15.81 2.26
C GLU A 59 -4.31 -14.52 3.05
N TYR A 60 -3.32 -13.62 3.09
CA TYR A 60 -3.47 -12.31 3.72
C TYR A 60 -4.64 -11.54 3.10
N CYS A 61 -4.73 -11.50 1.77
CA CYS A 61 -5.83 -10.82 1.08
C CYS A 61 -7.19 -11.41 1.48
N SER A 62 -7.32 -12.73 1.54
CA SER A 62 -8.57 -13.40 1.93
C SER A 62 -8.98 -13.09 3.37
N VAL A 63 -8.03 -13.23 4.32
CA VAL A 63 -8.28 -12.95 5.74
C VAL A 63 -8.61 -11.47 5.93
N GLN A 64 -7.83 -10.56 5.33
CA GLN A 64 -8.06 -9.12 5.43
C GLN A 64 -9.45 -8.75 4.94
N LYS A 65 -9.85 -9.26 3.77
CA LYS A 65 -11.16 -8.95 3.19
C LYS A 65 -12.30 -9.43 4.07
N THR A 66 -12.16 -10.62 4.66
CA THR A 66 -13.12 -11.14 5.63
C THR A 66 -13.21 -10.25 6.88
N VAL A 67 -12.08 -9.93 7.51
CA VAL A 67 -12.01 -9.14 8.75
C VAL A 67 -12.56 -7.72 8.54
N PHE A 68 -12.28 -7.10 7.40
CA PHE A 68 -12.75 -5.74 7.10
C PHE A 68 -14.18 -5.71 6.55
N LYS A 69 -14.77 -6.89 6.31
CA LYS A 69 -16.11 -7.08 5.71
C LYS A 69 -16.21 -6.50 4.30
N ASP A 70 -15.12 -6.61 3.55
CA ASP A 70 -15.03 -6.18 2.17
C ASP A 70 -15.30 -7.36 1.22
N PRO A 71 -15.95 -7.14 0.06
CA PRO A 71 -15.98 -8.17 -0.97
C PRO A 71 -14.57 -8.44 -1.50
N ASN A 72 -14.20 -9.72 -1.63
CA ASN A 72 -12.91 -10.12 -2.17
C ASN A 72 -12.90 -10.08 -3.70
N THR A 73 -13.04 -8.88 -4.24
CA THR A 73 -13.01 -8.61 -5.69
C THR A 73 -11.64 -8.91 -6.30
N PHE A 74 -10.57 -8.89 -5.50
CA PHE A 74 -9.23 -9.29 -5.92
C PHE A 74 -9.19 -10.76 -6.35
N ALA A 75 -9.62 -11.67 -5.48
CA ALA A 75 -9.73 -13.09 -5.81
C ALA A 75 -10.70 -13.34 -6.97
N ALA A 76 -11.84 -12.64 -6.99
CA ALA A 76 -12.83 -12.75 -8.07
C ALA A 76 -12.27 -12.34 -9.45
N LYS A 77 -11.24 -11.50 -9.50
CA LYS A 77 -10.55 -11.07 -10.72
C LYS A 77 -9.30 -11.91 -11.05
N GLY A 78 -9.08 -13.02 -10.34
CA GLY A 78 -7.98 -13.95 -10.61
C GLY A 78 -6.76 -13.76 -9.72
N GLY A 79 -6.82 -12.92 -8.68
CA GLY A 79 -5.81 -12.85 -7.62
C GLY A 79 -4.39 -12.66 -8.14
N PHE A 80 -3.45 -13.43 -7.58
CA PHE A 80 -2.04 -13.35 -7.96
C PHE A 80 -1.83 -13.90 -9.38
N GLY A 81 -2.62 -14.88 -9.83
CA GLY A 81 -2.52 -15.40 -11.19
C GLY A 81 -2.88 -14.38 -12.29
N ALA A 82 -3.78 -13.44 -12.02
CA ALA A 82 -4.04 -12.33 -12.94
C ALA A 82 -2.91 -11.28 -12.92
N LEU A 83 -2.31 -11.05 -11.75
CA LEU A 83 -1.16 -10.16 -11.61
C LEU A 83 0.08 -10.72 -12.30
N ASP A 84 0.33 -12.03 -12.20
CA ASP A 84 1.40 -12.74 -12.92
C ASP A 84 1.33 -12.50 -14.41
N LYS A 85 0.15 -12.76 -15.01
CA LYS A 85 -0.07 -12.53 -16.44
C LYS A 85 0.22 -11.10 -16.86
N ALA A 86 -0.11 -10.13 -16.00
CA ALA A 86 0.17 -8.72 -16.26
C ALA A 86 1.67 -8.40 -16.16
N LEU A 87 2.37 -8.97 -15.17
CA LEU A 87 3.82 -8.83 -15.01
C LEU A 87 4.58 -9.47 -16.18
N ASP A 88 4.20 -10.67 -16.60
CA ASP A 88 4.76 -11.39 -17.75
C ASP A 88 4.59 -10.62 -19.07
N SER A 89 3.49 -9.88 -19.19
CA SER A 89 3.21 -9.05 -20.38
C SER A 89 4.05 -7.77 -20.41
N GLY A 90 4.75 -7.44 -19.32
CA GLY A 90 5.43 -6.16 -19.12
C GLY A 90 4.46 -5.06 -18.70
N LEU A 91 4.90 -4.25 -17.73
CA LEU A 91 4.15 -3.11 -17.20
C LEU A 91 4.91 -1.80 -17.47
N VAL A 92 4.18 -0.68 -17.45
CA VAL A 92 4.74 0.67 -17.54
C VAL A 92 4.78 1.28 -16.14
N LEU A 93 5.93 1.84 -15.75
CA LEU A 93 6.07 2.61 -14.52
C LEU A 93 5.38 3.98 -14.66
N VAL A 94 4.48 4.28 -13.73
CA VAL A 94 3.80 5.59 -13.64
C VAL A 94 4.18 6.27 -12.32
N MET A 95 4.48 7.56 -12.38
CA MET A 95 4.74 8.41 -11.21
C MET A 95 3.80 9.62 -11.28
N SER A 96 3.06 9.90 -10.22
CA SER A 96 2.08 10.99 -10.17
C SER A 96 2.01 11.64 -8.79
N ILE A 97 1.52 12.87 -8.76
CA ILE A 97 1.04 13.58 -7.57
C ILE A 97 -0.36 14.09 -7.89
N SER A 98 -1.32 13.79 -7.02
CA SER A 98 -2.72 14.15 -7.22
C SER A 98 -3.44 14.20 -5.88
N GLY A 99 -4.34 15.15 -5.72
CA GLY A 99 -5.44 15.05 -4.78
C GLY A 99 -6.56 14.16 -5.32
N ASP A 100 -7.44 13.71 -4.43
CA ASP A 100 -8.66 12.99 -4.80
C ASP A 100 -9.83 13.96 -4.90
N SER A 101 -10.17 14.37 -6.12
CA SER A 101 -11.27 15.29 -6.40
C SER A 101 -12.66 14.67 -6.27
N SER A 102 -12.78 13.45 -5.75
CA SER A 102 -14.05 12.80 -5.46
C SER A 102 -14.54 13.12 -4.05
N ILE A 103 -15.76 12.66 -3.72
CA ILE A 103 -16.30 12.75 -2.35
C ILE A 103 -15.44 12.02 -1.31
N ALA A 104 -14.57 11.09 -1.75
CA ALA A 104 -13.72 10.33 -0.84
C ALA A 104 -12.53 11.14 -0.32
N GLN A 105 -12.10 12.21 -1.02
CA GLN A 105 -11.11 13.19 -0.55
C GLN A 105 -9.87 12.55 0.11
N THR A 106 -9.34 11.48 -0.49
CA THR A 106 -8.16 10.74 -0.02
C THR A 106 -8.35 10.04 1.35
N GLN A 107 -9.55 10.08 1.95
CA GLN A 107 -9.84 9.44 3.24
C GLN A 107 -9.65 7.93 3.21
N TRP A 108 -9.78 7.30 2.05
CA TRP A 108 -9.48 5.88 1.82
C TRP A 108 -7.99 5.53 1.94
N LEU A 109 -7.10 6.54 1.97
CA LEU A 109 -5.66 6.40 2.18
C LEU A 109 -5.24 6.87 3.58
N ASP A 110 -5.71 8.02 4.05
CA ASP A 110 -5.13 8.71 5.21
C ASP A 110 -6.12 9.10 6.33
N GLY A 111 -7.40 8.72 6.22
CA GLY A 111 -8.45 9.13 7.14
C GLY A 111 -9.38 7.98 7.56
N ILE A 112 -10.68 8.26 7.60
CA ILE A 112 -11.75 7.30 7.95
C ILE A 112 -12.57 7.00 6.70
N TYR A 113 -12.60 5.74 6.27
CA TYR A 113 -13.37 5.34 5.09
C TYR A 113 -13.90 3.90 5.16
N PRO A 114 -15.16 3.64 4.78
CA PRO A 114 -16.14 4.62 4.27
C PRO A 114 -16.72 5.50 5.40
N PRO A 115 -17.23 6.71 5.09
CA PRO A 115 -17.63 7.71 6.09
C PRO A 115 -18.88 7.32 6.90
N ASP A 116 -19.62 6.32 6.45
CA ASP A 116 -20.83 5.79 7.08
C ASP A 116 -20.57 4.63 8.06
N ARG A 117 -19.30 4.21 8.22
CA ARG A 117 -18.88 3.17 9.18
C ARG A 117 -18.14 3.76 10.38
N SER A 118 -18.21 3.06 11.50
CA SER A 118 -17.52 3.50 12.72
C SER A 118 -16.01 3.37 12.55
N SER A 119 -15.26 4.38 12.99
CA SER A 119 -13.78 4.38 12.97
C SER A 119 -13.15 3.28 13.83
N THR A 120 -13.91 2.68 14.74
CA THR A 120 -13.48 1.55 15.57
C THR A 120 -13.60 0.20 14.87
N GLU A 121 -14.28 0.14 13.72
CA GLU A 121 -14.36 -1.09 12.93
C GLU A 121 -13.04 -1.35 12.21
N ALA A 122 -12.61 -2.62 12.19
CA ALA A 122 -11.39 -3.04 11.54
C ALA A 122 -11.37 -2.62 10.06
N GLY A 123 -10.29 -1.93 9.65
CA GLY A 123 -10.09 -1.46 8.28
C GLY A 123 -10.73 -0.12 7.92
N VAL A 124 -11.47 0.51 8.84
CA VAL A 124 -12.13 1.81 8.57
C VAL A 124 -11.17 2.98 8.80
N SER A 125 -10.42 2.98 9.91
CA SER A 125 -9.38 3.99 10.16
C SER A 125 -8.08 3.61 9.44
N ARG A 126 -7.57 4.54 8.61
CA ARG A 126 -6.42 4.35 7.71
C ARG A 126 -5.32 5.39 7.91
N GLY A 127 -5.64 6.47 8.60
CA GLY A 127 -4.70 7.45 9.10
C GLY A 127 -5.36 8.42 10.07
N LEU A 128 -4.67 9.53 10.34
CA LEU A 128 -5.08 10.54 11.32
C LEU A 128 -5.69 11.79 10.68
N CYS A 129 -5.73 11.87 9.35
CA CYS A 129 -6.31 13.02 8.66
C CYS A 129 -7.82 13.05 8.91
N GLN A 130 -8.32 14.22 9.32
CA GLN A 130 -9.75 14.47 9.55
C GLN A 130 -10.26 15.48 8.54
N LEU A 131 -11.48 15.28 8.05
CA LEU A 131 -12.15 16.32 7.26
C LEU A 131 -12.49 17.52 8.16
N PRO A 132 -12.44 18.76 7.64
CA PRO A 132 -12.86 19.94 8.38
C PRO A 132 -14.31 19.79 8.90
N SER A 133 -14.58 20.32 10.10
CA SER A 133 -15.94 20.37 10.64
C SER A 133 -16.85 21.23 9.76
N GLY A 134 -18.01 20.70 9.36
CA GLY A 134 -18.97 21.40 8.50
C GLY A 134 -19.58 20.48 7.45
N PRO A 135 -20.44 20.99 6.55
CA PRO A 135 -20.89 20.22 5.40
C PRO A 135 -19.68 19.78 4.58
N ALA A 136 -19.65 18.52 4.15
CA ALA A 136 -18.59 18.01 3.28
C ALA A 136 -18.45 18.97 2.09
N PRO A 137 -17.26 19.54 1.84
CA PRO A 137 -17.09 20.41 0.69
C PRO A 137 -17.44 19.62 -0.58
N SER A 138 -18.23 20.23 -1.48
CA SER A 138 -18.67 19.57 -2.72
C SER A 138 -17.50 19.20 -3.63
N LEU A 139 -16.35 19.86 -3.46
CA LEU A 139 -15.05 19.54 -4.04
C LEU A 139 -13.94 19.96 -3.06
N PRO A 140 -12.85 19.20 -2.92
CA PRO A 140 -11.73 19.60 -2.09
C PRO A 140 -11.12 20.91 -2.61
N VAL A 141 -10.96 21.88 -1.71
CA VAL A 141 -10.10 23.04 -1.95
C VAL A 141 -8.68 22.57 -1.62
N GLU A 142 -7.85 22.34 -2.62
CA GLU A 142 -6.43 22.01 -2.43
C GLU A 142 -5.72 23.16 -1.70
N PRO A 143 -5.38 23.02 -0.40
CA PRO A 143 -4.87 24.13 0.39
C PRO A 143 -3.36 24.34 0.19
N SER A 144 -2.70 23.44 -0.53
CA SER A 144 -1.24 23.36 -0.64
C SER A 144 -0.77 23.37 -2.11
N PRO A 145 -0.90 24.51 -2.82
CA PRO A 145 -0.49 24.61 -4.24
C PRO A 145 1.02 24.39 -4.46
N SER A 146 1.82 24.45 -3.39
CA SER A 146 3.27 24.19 -3.40
C SER A 146 3.65 22.75 -3.05
N ALA A 147 2.67 21.86 -2.85
CA ALA A 147 2.93 20.45 -2.57
C ALA A 147 3.74 19.81 -3.72
N SER A 148 4.73 19.00 -3.36
CA SER A 148 5.59 18.32 -4.33
C SER A 148 6.05 16.96 -3.80
N VAL A 149 6.41 16.07 -4.71
CA VAL A 149 7.01 14.77 -4.42
C VAL A 149 8.24 14.59 -5.30
N THR A 150 9.32 14.04 -4.73
CA THR A 150 10.54 13.72 -5.48
C THR A 150 10.78 12.22 -5.44
N PHE A 151 10.66 11.57 -6.60
CA PHE A 151 11.10 10.19 -6.80
C PHE A 151 12.54 10.20 -7.33
N SER A 152 13.43 9.41 -6.74
CA SER A 152 14.85 9.36 -7.14
C SER A 152 15.46 7.98 -6.87
N ASN A 153 16.63 7.71 -7.46
CA ASN A 153 17.36 6.44 -7.28
C ASN A 153 16.51 5.19 -7.58
N LEU A 154 15.75 5.24 -8.68
CA LEU A 154 14.95 4.12 -9.15
C LEU A 154 15.87 2.97 -9.56
N ARG A 155 15.60 1.76 -9.04
CA ARG A 155 16.36 0.54 -9.31
C ARG A 155 15.40 -0.64 -9.40
N PHE A 156 15.71 -1.58 -10.28
CA PHE A 156 15.04 -2.86 -10.40
C PHE A 156 16.07 -3.93 -10.77
N GLY A 157 15.82 -5.18 -10.40
CA GLY A 157 16.74 -6.29 -10.60
C GLY A 157 16.46 -7.41 -9.60
N ASP A 158 17.43 -8.31 -9.48
CA ASP A 158 17.32 -9.50 -8.63
C ASP A 158 17.05 -9.13 -7.17
N ILE A 159 16.28 -9.98 -6.49
CA ILE A 159 15.93 -9.80 -5.08
C ILE A 159 17.21 -9.67 -4.24
N GLY A 160 17.36 -8.52 -3.56
CA GLY A 160 18.52 -8.21 -2.71
C GLY A 160 19.65 -7.45 -3.43
N SER A 161 19.59 -7.26 -4.74
CA SER A 161 20.63 -6.54 -5.51
C SER A 161 20.45 -5.02 -5.54
N THR A 162 19.25 -4.53 -5.25
CA THR A 162 18.89 -3.11 -5.45
C THR A 162 19.24 -2.21 -4.26
N TYR A 163 19.76 -2.77 -3.18
CA TYR A 163 20.15 -2.03 -1.98
C TYR A 163 21.35 -2.66 -1.29
N SER A 164 22.02 -1.86 -0.47
CA SER A 164 23.07 -2.29 0.46
C SER A 164 22.91 -1.44 1.71
N VAL A 165 23.24 -2.01 2.87
CA VAL A 165 23.01 -1.40 4.18
C VAL A 165 24.23 -1.60 5.04
#